data_AF-A0A556QS88-F1
#
_entry.id   AF-A0A556QS88-F1
#
_cell.length_a   1.000
_cell.length_b   1.000
_cell.length_c   1.000
_cell.angle_alpha   90.00
_cell.angle_beta   90.00
_cell.angle_gamma   90.00
#
_symmetry.space_group_name_H-M   'P 1'
#
loop_
_entity.id
_entity.type
_entity.pdbx_description
1 polymer ?
#
loop_
_entity_poly.entity_id
_entity_poly.type
_entity_poly.pdbx_seq_one_letter_code
_entity_poly.pdbx_strand_id
1 'polypeptide(L)'
;MANARPVHRLSKKLYDARVPALREELVHLQVRLKEVPSKVLLILAGEEAGGRGEVINTLSGWLDPRGVETFAFRQPSDEERERPLMWRYWRCLPVNGRLGIFAGSWYTELLRAQADQGLPAATSAHHIEHIRNFEKLLVDDGTLIIKIWLHLTKGEQRLRLAELAANPDTAWRVTDEARRNHRLHDRLARSSARLRAATHRPGAQWTVIDAADPRARNLAVAGLVARKLSAHLKRLEAPRPKAPRIAAPKSLKPAGLARLLALPLDQKLSSSEYEAKREKWLGRLHRATRAAQAAQRSIVFVFEGWDAAGKGGAIRRLTSAIDAQDYRVIPVAKPTDEEKSHHYLWRFWRHVPRAGLVTVYDRSWYGRVLVERLEGFCTEPEWRRAFGEMNDFEQQLVEHGTIVVKFWMHVSADEQLKRFREREHTAYKQHKINAEDWRNRRKWHPYEIAVGDMLALTDTPSAPWHLIPANNKRHARLQILKTAAKSIEDALGL
;
A
#
# COMPACT_ATOMS: atom_id res chain seq x y z
N MET A 1 31.08 -26.06 25.39
CA MET A 1 31.27 -24.76 26.06
C MET A 1 31.88 -23.81 25.05
N ALA A 2 31.11 -22.86 24.51
CA ALA A 2 31.63 -21.88 23.55
C ALA A 2 32.09 -20.64 24.32
N ASN A 3 33.37 -20.29 24.21
CA ASN A 3 33.98 -19.11 24.81
C ASN A 3 33.18 -17.86 24.46
N ALA A 4 32.55 -17.25 25.46
CA ALA A 4 31.94 -15.93 25.33
C ALA A 4 33.04 -14.93 24.96
N ARG A 5 32.91 -14.26 23.81
CA ARG A 5 33.76 -13.12 23.48
C ARG A 5 33.59 -12.08 24.61
N PRO A 6 34.68 -11.48 25.12
CA PRO A 6 34.55 -10.43 26.11
C PRO A 6 33.77 -9.27 25.49
N VAL A 7 32.60 -8.97 26.06
CA VAL A 7 31.77 -7.84 25.66
C VAL A 7 32.54 -6.56 25.98
N HIS A 8 33.13 -5.91 24.99
CA HIS A 8 33.76 -4.59 25.15
C HIS A 8 32.69 -3.57 25.53
N ARG A 9 32.51 -3.33 26.84
CA ARG A 9 31.58 -2.33 27.37
C ARG A 9 32.12 -0.93 27.15
N LEU A 10 31.31 -0.04 26.58
CA LEU A 10 31.69 1.36 26.42
C LEU A 10 31.59 2.08 27.77
N SER A 11 32.67 2.78 28.15
CA SER A 11 32.67 3.53 29.41
C SER A 11 31.68 4.70 29.35
N LYS A 12 31.08 5.02 30.50
CA LYS A 12 30.13 6.14 30.60
C LYS A 12 30.77 7.46 30.15
N LYS A 13 32.02 7.72 30.56
CA LYS A 13 32.79 8.92 30.17
C LYS A 13 32.94 9.05 28.65
N LEU A 14 33.27 7.96 27.94
CA LEU A 14 33.40 7.98 26.48
C LEU A 14 32.05 8.14 25.78
N TYR A 15 30.99 7.52 26.32
CA TYR A 15 29.63 7.70 25.82
C TYR A 15 29.20 9.17 25.94
N ASP A 16 29.27 9.74 27.14
CA ASP A 16 28.86 11.12 27.43
C ASP A 16 29.66 12.14 26.62
N ALA A 17 30.93 11.85 26.29
CA ALA A 17 31.75 12.69 25.42
C ALA A 17 31.32 12.66 23.93
N ARG A 18 30.75 11.54 23.45
CA ARG A 18 30.35 11.37 22.03
C ARG A 18 28.92 11.79 21.74
N VAL A 19 28.03 11.75 22.74
CA VAL A 19 26.60 12.06 22.58
C VAL A 19 26.33 13.47 22.05
N PRO A 20 26.97 14.55 22.55
CA PRO A 20 26.63 15.92 22.14
C PRO A 20 26.75 16.15 20.64
N ALA A 21 27.90 15.79 20.05
CA ALA A 21 28.16 15.99 18.62
C ALA A 21 27.19 15.18 17.73
N LEU A 22 26.91 13.93 18.11
CA LEU A 22 25.99 13.09 17.34
C LEU A 22 24.54 13.56 17.47
N ARG A 23 24.14 14.05 18.64
CA ARG A 23 22.81 14.63 18.87
C ARG A 23 22.61 15.88 18.02
N GLU A 24 23.59 16.78 18.01
CA GLU A 24 23.56 17.99 17.18
C GLU A 24 23.42 17.64 15.70
N GLU A 25 24.23 16.70 15.20
CA GLU A 25 24.15 16.23 13.81
C GLU A 25 22.74 15.68 13.48
N LEU A 26 22.18 14.84 14.35
CA LEU A 26 20.85 14.27 14.15
C LEU A 26 19.75 15.35 14.06
N VAL A 27 19.79 16.35 14.95
CA VAL A 27 18.83 17.46 14.93
C VAL A 27 18.97 18.28 13.64
N HIS A 28 20.19 18.60 13.23
CA HIS A 28 20.43 19.34 11.98
C HIS A 28 19.92 18.58 10.76
N LEU A 29 20.16 17.26 10.69
CA LEU A 29 19.65 16.41 9.63
C LEU A 29 18.12 16.32 9.64
N GLN A 30 17.50 16.28 10.82
CA GLN A 30 16.05 16.26 10.96
C GLN A 30 15.41 17.56 10.49
N VAL A 31 16.01 18.72 10.79
CA VAL A 31 15.52 20.01 10.27
C VAL A 31 15.57 20.03 8.75
N ARG A 32 16.69 19.59 8.15
CA ARG A 32 16.82 19.50 6.69
C ARG A 32 15.83 18.54 6.04
N LEU A 33 15.47 17.45 6.73
CA LEU A 33 14.48 16.49 6.22
C LEU A 33 13.12 17.17 5.96
N LYS A 34 12.71 18.14 6.80
CA LYS A 34 11.42 18.86 6.67
C LYS A 34 11.29 19.63 5.36
N GLU A 35 12.41 20.06 4.78
CA GLU A 35 12.47 20.89 3.58
C GLU A 35 12.50 20.09 2.27
N VAL A 36 12.55 18.75 2.35
CA VAL A 36 12.62 17.88 1.16
C VAL A 36 11.39 16.98 1.04
N PRO A 37 10.95 16.65 -0.18
CA PRO A 37 9.83 15.73 -0.41
C PRO A 37 10.27 14.27 -0.24
N SER A 38 10.79 13.94 0.95
CA SER A 38 11.24 12.61 1.33
C SER A 38 10.92 12.33 2.80
N LYS A 39 10.97 11.05 3.18
CA LYS A 39 10.58 10.53 4.49
C LYS A 39 11.54 9.43 4.90
N VAL A 40 11.70 9.26 6.21
CA VAL A 40 12.58 8.22 6.78
C VAL A 40 11.73 7.18 7.49
N LEU A 41 11.94 5.91 7.17
CA LEU A 41 11.35 4.78 7.88
C LEU A 41 12.46 3.97 8.57
N LEU A 42 12.52 4.08 9.90
CA LEU A 42 13.43 3.31 10.75
C LEU A 42 12.72 2.07 11.28
N ILE A 43 13.13 0.88 10.82
CA ILE A 43 12.62 -0.40 11.30
C ILE A 43 13.59 -0.98 12.33
N LEU A 44 13.13 -1.09 13.57
CA LEU A 44 13.89 -1.70 14.67
C LEU A 44 13.37 -3.12 14.95
N ALA A 45 14.16 -4.11 14.53
CA ALA A 45 13.95 -5.52 14.82
C ALA A 45 15.14 -6.07 15.63
N GLY A 46 15.02 -7.31 16.12
CA GLY A 46 16.05 -7.93 16.93
C GLY A 46 15.49 -9.00 17.84
N GLU A 47 16.39 -9.67 18.56
CA GLU A 47 16.08 -10.63 19.59
C GLU A 47 15.40 -9.95 20.80
N GLU A 48 14.64 -10.72 21.58
CA GLU A 48 14.05 -10.22 22.83
C GLU A 48 15.13 -9.70 23.77
N ALA A 49 14.78 -8.67 24.54
CA ALA A 49 15.69 -7.94 25.43
C ALA A 49 16.89 -7.25 24.73
N GLY A 50 16.95 -7.20 23.39
CA GLY A 50 17.92 -6.37 22.64
C GLY A 50 17.80 -4.86 22.90
N GLY A 51 16.75 -4.46 23.62
CA GLY A 51 16.50 -3.10 24.10
C GLY A 51 16.06 -2.13 23.01
N ARG A 52 15.16 -2.60 22.14
CA ARG A 52 14.44 -1.81 21.15
C ARG A 52 13.79 -0.56 21.79
N GLY A 53 13.09 -0.74 22.92
CA GLY A 53 12.44 0.36 23.63
C GLY A 53 13.44 1.42 24.15
N GLU A 54 14.59 0.98 24.68
CA GLU A 54 15.64 1.89 25.14
C GLU A 54 16.27 2.68 23.98
N VAL A 55 16.47 2.05 22.83
CA VAL A 55 16.95 2.74 21.62
C VAL A 55 15.94 3.81 21.19
N ILE A 56 14.65 3.47 21.16
CA ILE A 56 13.58 4.41 20.81
C ILE A 56 13.57 5.59 21.79
N ASN A 57 13.58 5.33 23.10
CA ASN A 57 13.61 6.38 24.12
C ASN A 57 14.85 7.27 23.99
N THR A 58 16.00 6.68 23.65
CA THR A 58 17.24 7.43 23.42
C THR A 58 17.11 8.34 22.19
N LEU A 59 16.63 7.81 21.06
CA LEU A 59 16.43 8.59 19.84
C LEU A 59 15.39 9.70 20.05
N SER A 60 14.29 9.42 20.74
CA SER A 60 13.27 10.41 21.09
C SER A 60 13.80 11.51 22.01
N GLY A 61 14.80 11.22 22.86
CA GLY A 61 15.48 12.22 23.67
C GLY A 61 16.54 13.03 22.89
N TRP A 62 17.03 12.51 21.76
CA TRP A 62 18.08 13.16 20.97
C TRP A 62 17.52 13.98 19.80
N LEU A 63 16.47 13.49 19.15
CA LEU A 63 15.74 14.16 18.08
C LEU A 63 14.65 15.09 18.63
N ASP A 64 14.14 16.00 17.79
CA ASP A 64 12.92 16.75 18.10
C ASP A 64 11.70 15.82 17.94
N PRO A 65 10.93 15.54 19.01
CA PRO A 65 9.80 14.61 18.96
C PRO A 65 8.70 15.08 17.99
N ARG A 66 8.60 16.37 17.67
CA ARG A 66 7.57 16.90 16.73
C ARG A 66 7.78 16.43 15.29
N GLY A 67 9.00 15.99 14.95
CA GLY A 67 9.34 15.45 13.63
C GLY A 67 9.48 13.92 13.63
N VAL A 68 9.10 13.24 14.72
CA VAL A 68 9.24 11.78 14.87
C VAL A 68 7.89 11.17 15.21
N GLU A 69 7.54 10.12 14.50
CA GLU A 69 6.35 9.31 14.77
C GLU A 69 6.80 7.90 15.16
N THR A 70 6.39 7.42 16.33
CA THR A 70 6.77 6.08 16.81
C THR A 70 5.54 5.17 16.81
N PHE A 71 5.65 4.05 16.10
CA PHE A 71 4.60 3.04 16.00
C PHE A 71 5.10 1.72 16.59
N ALA A 72 4.39 1.21 17.59
CA ALA A 72 4.68 -0.08 18.21
C ALA A 72 3.62 -1.10 17.80
N PHE A 73 3.99 -2.02 16.91
CA PHE A 73 3.07 -3.02 16.38
C PHE A 73 3.01 -4.23 17.30
N ARG A 74 1.90 -4.34 18.03
CA ARG A 74 1.53 -5.50 18.85
C ARG A 74 0.51 -6.36 18.08
N GLN A 75 -0.23 -7.20 18.79
CA GLN A 75 -1.36 -7.92 18.21
C GLN A 75 -2.29 -6.96 17.46
N PRO A 76 -2.77 -7.33 16.26
CA PRO A 76 -3.67 -6.47 15.49
C PRO A 76 -4.99 -6.24 16.23
N SER A 77 -5.58 -5.06 16.12
CA SER A 77 -6.95 -4.77 16.57
C SER A 77 -8.01 -5.48 15.70
N ASP A 78 -9.28 -5.47 16.10
CA ASP A 78 -10.38 -5.97 15.26
C ASP A 78 -10.38 -5.32 13.88
N GLU A 79 -10.22 -3.99 13.86
CA GLU A 79 -10.19 -3.23 12.63
C GLU A 79 -9.05 -3.65 11.68
N GLU A 80 -7.88 -3.95 12.25
CA GLU A 80 -6.71 -4.40 11.48
C GLU A 80 -6.85 -5.85 11.02
N ARG A 81 -7.47 -6.74 11.81
CA ARG A 81 -7.71 -8.15 11.47
C ARG A 81 -8.69 -8.32 10.32
N GLU A 82 -9.67 -7.44 10.24
CA GLU A 82 -10.69 -7.47 9.19
C GLU A 82 -10.21 -6.92 7.84
N ARG A 83 -8.93 -6.52 7.74
CA ARG A 83 -8.31 -5.97 6.53
C ARG A 83 -7.01 -6.70 6.19
N PRO A 84 -6.53 -6.59 4.92
CA PRO A 84 -5.28 -7.20 4.54
C PRO A 84 -4.13 -6.77 5.45
N LEU A 85 -3.22 -7.69 5.75
CA LEU A 85 -2.11 -7.50 6.71
C LEU A 85 -1.38 -6.17 6.55
N MET A 86 -1.10 -5.77 5.30
CA MET A 86 -0.32 -4.56 5.03
C MET A 86 -1.07 -3.27 5.32
N TRP A 87 -2.41 -3.29 5.41
CA TRP A 87 -3.24 -2.12 5.64
C TRP A 87 -2.76 -1.31 6.85
N ARG A 88 -2.48 -1.99 7.97
CA ARG A 88 -2.05 -1.31 9.21
C ARG A 88 -0.73 -0.55 9.05
N TYR A 89 0.20 -1.08 8.24
CA TYR A 89 1.48 -0.43 7.99
C TYR A 89 1.30 0.78 7.07
N TRP A 90 0.43 0.68 6.06
CA TRP A 90 0.06 1.82 5.22
C TRP A 90 -0.48 2.97 6.06
N ARG A 91 -1.37 2.69 7.02
CA ARG A 91 -1.95 3.72 7.92
C ARG A 91 -0.90 4.45 8.78
N CYS A 92 0.25 3.83 9.01
CA CYS A 92 1.31 4.34 9.88
C CYS A 92 2.57 4.81 9.12
N LEU A 93 2.55 4.86 7.79
CA LEU A 93 3.69 5.38 7.03
C LEU A 93 3.89 6.86 7.37
N PRO A 94 5.15 7.29 7.62
CA PRO A 94 5.42 8.71 7.84
C PRO A 94 5.11 9.52 6.59
N VAL A 95 4.73 10.78 6.78
CA VAL A 95 4.62 11.76 5.69
C VAL A 95 6.00 12.31 5.31
N ASN A 96 6.10 12.93 4.13
CA ASN A 96 7.28 13.70 3.74
C ASN A 96 7.67 14.72 4.84
N GLY A 97 8.97 14.85 5.08
CA GLY A 97 9.52 15.69 6.14
C GLY A 97 9.61 15.02 7.52
N ARG A 98 9.09 13.80 7.68
CA ARG A 98 9.05 13.11 8.98
C ARG A 98 9.85 11.81 9.01
N LEU A 99 10.20 11.42 10.23
CA LEU A 99 10.85 10.16 10.57
C LEU A 99 9.86 9.25 11.31
N GLY A 100 9.52 8.12 10.70
CA GLY A 100 8.74 7.06 11.33
C GLY A 100 9.65 5.99 11.95
N ILE A 101 9.43 5.65 13.22
CA ILE A 101 10.13 4.56 13.93
C ILE A 101 9.16 3.41 14.17
N PHE A 102 9.45 2.27 13.57
CA PHE A 102 8.65 1.05 13.69
C PHE A 102 9.29 0.10 14.70
N ALA A 103 8.63 -0.03 15.85
CA ALA A 103 8.93 -1.02 16.88
C ALA A 103 8.07 -2.25 16.65
N GLY A 104 8.64 -3.26 15.99
CA GLY A 104 7.85 -4.28 15.31
C GLY A 104 7.39 -3.80 13.93
N SER A 105 7.11 -4.74 13.04
CA SER A 105 6.77 -4.48 11.63
C SER A 105 6.24 -5.76 10.98
N TRP A 106 6.05 -5.75 9.66
CA TRP A 106 5.73 -6.95 8.88
C TRP A 106 6.73 -8.10 9.09
N TYR A 107 7.98 -7.81 9.46
CA TYR A 107 8.96 -8.83 9.85
C TYR A 107 8.59 -9.56 11.14
N THR A 108 8.08 -8.83 12.13
CA THR A 108 7.71 -9.40 13.43
C THR A 108 6.51 -10.32 13.29
N GLU A 109 5.52 -9.92 12.50
CA GLU A 109 4.32 -10.74 12.24
C GLU A 109 4.68 -12.04 11.52
N LEU A 110 5.53 -11.99 10.48
CA LEU A 110 5.98 -13.20 9.79
C LEU A 110 6.79 -14.12 10.71
N LEU A 111 7.68 -13.57 11.55
CA LEU A 111 8.46 -14.37 12.51
C LEU A 111 7.58 -15.00 13.59
N ARG A 112 6.56 -14.29 14.08
CA ARG A 112 5.55 -14.82 15.01
C ARG A 112 4.79 -15.98 14.38
N ALA A 113 4.24 -15.78 13.18
CA ALA A 113 3.50 -16.83 12.49
C ALA A 113 4.37 -18.07 12.18
N GLN A 114 5.64 -17.90 11.82
CA GLN A 114 6.59 -19.01 11.65
C GLN A 114 6.92 -19.74 12.96
N ALA A 115 6.88 -19.04 14.10
CA ALA A 115 7.14 -19.62 15.41
C ALA A 115 5.91 -20.34 15.99
N ASP A 116 4.72 -19.78 15.81
CA ASP A 116 3.46 -20.27 16.37
C ASP A 116 2.89 -21.45 15.59
N GLN A 117 2.74 -21.30 14.28
CA GLN A 117 1.93 -22.20 13.45
C GLN A 117 2.75 -23.05 12.48
N GLY A 118 4.06 -22.79 12.34
CA GLY A 118 4.89 -23.50 11.38
C GLY A 118 4.46 -23.24 9.95
N LEU A 119 4.42 -21.95 9.55
CA LEU A 119 4.05 -21.52 8.20
C LEU A 119 4.76 -22.35 7.10
N PRO A 120 4.01 -22.88 6.11
CA PRO A 120 4.61 -23.58 4.97
C PRO A 120 5.66 -22.74 4.26
N ALA A 121 6.66 -23.39 3.68
CA ALA A 121 7.78 -22.71 3.02
C ALA A 121 7.30 -21.85 1.84
N ALA A 122 6.35 -22.34 1.04
CA ALA A 122 5.77 -21.60 -0.07
C ALA A 122 5.05 -20.33 0.40
N THR A 123 4.20 -20.44 1.42
CA THR A 123 3.51 -19.30 2.04
C THR A 123 4.51 -18.28 2.59
N SER A 124 5.56 -18.75 3.28
CA SER A 124 6.63 -17.86 3.78
C SER A 124 7.36 -17.13 2.65
N ALA A 125 7.70 -17.83 1.57
CA ALA A 125 8.36 -17.23 0.41
C ALA A 125 7.48 -16.17 -0.26
N HIS A 126 6.18 -16.44 -0.34
CA HIS A 126 5.19 -15.50 -0.85
C HIS A 126 5.10 -14.21 -0.02
N HIS A 127 5.00 -14.31 1.31
CA HIS A 127 5.04 -13.14 2.19
C HIS A 127 6.37 -12.36 2.09
N ILE A 128 7.49 -13.07 1.91
CA ILE A 128 8.80 -12.43 1.72
C ILE A 128 8.81 -11.60 0.42
N GLU A 129 8.18 -12.08 -0.64
CA GLU A 129 8.09 -11.33 -1.89
C GLU A 129 7.24 -10.06 -1.73
N HIS A 130 6.08 -10.14 -1.06
CA HIS A 130 5.29 -8.96 -0.69
C HIS A 130 6.11 -7.93 0.10
N ILE A 131 6.92 -8.38 1.06
CA ILE A 131 7.81 -7.48 1.82
C ILE A 131 8.81 -6.79 0.90
N ARG A 132 9.41 -7.54 -0.04
CA ARG A 132 10.39 -6.99 -0.98
C ARG A 132 9.76 -5.98 -1.94
N ASN A 133 8.58 -6.30 -2.47
CA ASN A 133 7.82 -5.42 -3.34
C ASN A 133 7.43 -4.13 -2.62
N PHE A 134 6.93 -4.25 -1.38
CA PHE A 134 6.55 -3.09 -0.58
C PHE A 134 7.74 -2.19 -0.25
N GLU A 135 8.88 -2.76 0.18
CA GLU A 135 10.08 -1.97 0.45
C GLU A 135 10.63 -1.30 -0.81
N LYS A 136 10.64 -2.02 -1.94
CA LYS A 136 11.04 -1.46 -3.23
C LYS A 136 10.13 -0.29 -3.62
N LEU A 137 8.81 -0.47 -3.51
CA LEU A 137 7.81 0.56 -3.79
C LEU A 137 8.06 1.83 -2.98
N LEU A 138 8.33 1.68 -1.67
CA LEU A 138 8.62 2.82 -0.79
C LEU A 138 9.93 3.52 -1.16
N VAL A 139 10.97 2.74 -1.48
CA VAL A 139 12.28 3.26 -1.91
C VAL A 139 12.18 4.00 -3.25
N ASP A 140 11.46 3.43 -4.22
CA ASP A 140 11.26 4.03 -5.54
C ASP A 140 10.45 5.35 -5.48
N ASP A 141 9.63 5.52 -4.44
CA ASP A 141 8.92 6.77 -4.08
C ASP A 141 9.78 7.76 -3.29
N GLY A 142 11.04 7.40 -3.02
CA GLY A 142 12.01 8.27 -2.36
C GLY A 142 12.12 8.08 -0.84
N THR A 143 11.45 7.08 -0.24
CA THR A 143 11.57 6.79 1.20
C THR A 143 12.97 6.25 1.53
N LEU A 144 13.63 6.83 2.54
CA LEU A 144 14.82 6.24 3.13
C LEU A 144 14.42 5.15 4.15
N ILE A 145 14.62 3.89 3.81
CA ILE A 145 14.42 2.77 4.74
C ILE A 145 15.73 2.43 5.44
N ILE A 146 15.71 2.43 6.78
CA ILE A 146 16.83 2.02 7.64
C ILE A 146 16.38 0.81 8.44
N LYS A 147 16.94 -0.39 8.16
CA LYS A 147 16.58 -1.62 8.87
C LYS A 147 17.70 -2.04 9.80
N ILE A 148 17.39 -2.14 11.09
CA ILE A 148 18.35 -2.49 12.13
C ILE A 148 17.91 -3.76 12.83
N TRP A 149 18.81 -4.73 12.91
CA TRP A 149 18.66 -5.92 13.72
C TRP A 149 19.55 -5.80 14.97
N LEU A 150 18.93 -5.65 16.14
CA LEU A 150 19.61 -5.61 17.44
C LEU A 150 19.93 -7.03 17.89
N HIS A 151 21.19 -7.45 17.73
CA HIS A 151 21.65 -8.80 17.99
C HIS A 151 21.99 -9.05 19.45
N LEU A 152 21.49 -10.15 20.00
CA LEU A 152 21.98 -10.76 21.23
C LEU A 152 22.20 -12.26 21.02
N THR A 153 23.24 -12.81 21.64
CA THR A 153 23.36 -14.27 21.77
C THR A 153 22.34 -14.81 22.77
N LYS A 154 22.05 -16.12 22.70
CA LYS A 154 21.16 -16.79 23.66
C LYS A 154 21.60 -16.58 25.12
N GLY A 155 22.91 -16.61 25.36
CA GLY A 155 23.49 -16.41 26.69
C GLY A 155 23.28 -14.99 27.20
N GLU A 156 23.57 -13.98 26.37
CA GLU A 156 23.36 -12.57 26.73
C GLU A 156 21.88 -12.25 26.92
N GLN A 157 21.00 -12.77 26.06
CA GLN A 157 19.56 -12.63 26.22
C GLN A 157 19.08 -13.22 27.56
N ARG A 158 19.57 -14.40 27.95
CA ARG A 158 19.22 -15.02 29.24
C ARG A 158 19.64 -14.14 30.41
N LEU A 159 20.87 -13.64 30.39
CA LEU A 159 21.39 -12.74 31.43
C LEU A 159 20.55 -11.47 31.51
N ARG A 160 20.24 -10.86 30.36
CA ARG A 160 19.45 -9.62 30.29
C ARG A 160 18.02 -9.80 30.79
N LEU A 161 17.36 -10.90 30.43
CA LEU A 161 16.02 -11.21 30.93
C LEU A 161 16.04 -11.45 32.45
N ALA A 162 17.08 -12.10 32.98
CA ALA A 162 17.24 -12.28 34.42
C ALA A 162 17.46 -10.94 35.15
N GLU A 163 18.33 -10.08 34.63
CA GLU A 163 18.55 -8.71 35.16
C GLU A 163 17.25 -7.89 35.18
N LEU A 164 16.50 -7.91 34.08
CA LEU A 164 15.23 -7.19 33.97
C LEU A 164 14.18 -7.73 34.94
N ALA A 165 14.11 -9.06 35.11
CA ALA A 165 13.17 -9.71 36.03
C ALA A 165 13.52 -9.47 37.51
N ALA A 166 14.81 -9.36 37.83
CA ALA A 166 15.27 -9.14 39.20
C ALA A 166 15.02 -7.72 39.72
N ASN A 167 14.90 -6.73 38.84
CA ASN A 167 14.61 -5.35 39.23
C ASN A 167 13.09 -5.07 39.19
N PRO A 168 12.45 -4.70 40.33
CA PRO A 168 11.01 -4.40 40.40
C PRO A 168 10.53 -3.38 39.36
N ASP A 169 11.35 -2.37 39.04
CA ASP A 169 11.00 -1.30 38.11
C ASP A 169 10.97 -1.75 36.64
N THR A 170 11.61 -2.87 36.34
CA THR A 170 11.74 -3.40 34.98
C THR A 170 11.15 -4.79 34.80
N ALA A 171 10.70 -5.45 35.87
CA ALA A 171 10.19 -6.82 35.82
C ALA A 171 8.98 -6.97 34.89
N TRP A 172 8.13 -5.95 34.82
CA TRP A 172 6.97 -5.89 33.91
C TRP A 172 7.36 -6.00 32.42
N ARG A 173 8.62 -5.75 32.06
CA ARG A 173 9.13 -5.84 30.68
C ARG A 173 9.39 -7.29 30.26
N VAL A 174 9.42 -8.24 31.20
CA VAL A 174 9.63 -9.67 30.94
C VAL A 174 8.27 -10.37 30.86
N THR A 175 7.68 -10.35 29.66
CA THR A 175 6.39 -10.99 29.37
C THR A 175 6.51 -12.49 29.16
N ASP A 176 5.39 -13.21 29.19
CA ASP A 176 5.36 -14.64 28.84
C ASP A 176 5.77 -14.89 27.39
N GLU A 177 5.43 -13.98 26.47
CA GLU A 177 5.94 -13.98 25.08
C GLU A 177 7.48 -13.91 25.08
N ALA A 178 8.08 -13.04 25.89
CA ALA A 178 9.54 -12.93 25.96
C ALA A 178 10.19 -14.22 26.50
N ARG A 179 9.61 -14.84 27.52
CA ARG A 179 10.07 -16.14 28.06
C ARG A 179 9.94 -17.25 27.02
N ARG A 180 8.82 -17.32 26.30
CA ARG A 180 8.57 -18.29 25.22
C ARG A 180 9.56 -18.10 24.07
N ASN A 181 9.76 -16.86 23.62
CA ASN A 181 10.70 -16.51 22.56
C ASN A 181 12.13 -16.88 22.94
N HIS A 182 12.53 -16.73 24.21
CA HIS A 182 13.83 -17.19 24.69
C HIS A 182 14.00 -18.71 24.58
N ARG A 183 12.98 -19.50 24.95
CA ARG A 183 13.01 -20.97 24.78
C ARG A 183 13.17 -21.35 23.30
N LEU A 184 12.55 -20.59 22.41
CA LEU A 184 12.60 -20.79 20.95
C LEU A 184 13.77 -20.06 20.27
N HIS A 185 14.71 -19.50 21.03
CA HIS A 185 15.76 -18.60 20.52
C HIS A 185 16.46 -19.15 19.27
N ASP A 186 16.95 -20.39 19.30
CA ASP A 186 17.75 -20.94 18.20
C ASP A 186 16.93 -21.14 16.92
N ARG A 187 15.62 -21.44 17.05
CA ARG A 187 14.70 -21.52 15.92
C ARG A 187 14.44 -20.13 15.35
N LEU A 188 14.12 -19.15 16.20
CA LEU A 188 13.89 -17.76 15.79
C LEU A 188 15.13 -17.11 15.17
N ALA A 189 16.32 -17.41 15.69
CA ALA A 189 17.59 -16.94 15.15
C ALA A 189 17.82 -17.46 13.72
N ARG A 190 17.56 -18.76 13.46
CA ARG A 190 17.64 -19.33 12.11
C ARG A 190 16.61 -18.73 11.16
N SER A 191 15.34 -18.66 11.58
CA SER A 191 14.26 -18.09 10.75
C SER A 191 14.52 -16.62 10.42
N SER A 192 14.92 -15.83 11.41
CA SER A 192 15.24 -14.42 11.22
C SER A 192 16.47 -14.20 10.34
N ALA A 193 17.51 -15.04 10.44
CA ALA A 193 18.67 -14.97 9.53
C ALA A 193 18.26 -15.19 8.07
N ARG A 194 17.41 -16.19 7.79
CA ARG A 194 16.87 -16.45 6.44
C ARG A 194 16.03 -15.27 5.95
N LEU A 195 15.12 -14.76 6.79
CA LEU A 195 14.27 -13.62 6.46
C LEU A 195 15.10 -12.36 6.15
N ARG A 196 16.12 -12.06 6.98
CA ARG A 196 17.05 -10.96 6.74
C ARG A 196 17.79 -11.13 5.43
N ALA A 197 18.33 -12.32 5.15
CA ALA A 197 19.05 -12.57 3.91
C ALA A 197 18.14 -12.38 2.67
N ALA A 198 16.91 -12.88 2.71
CA ALA A 198 15.98 -12.77 1.59
C ALA A 198 15.50 -11.33 1.32
N THR A 199 15.46 -10.50 2.36
CA THR A 199 14.98 -9.10 2.32
C THR A 199 16.11 -8.07 2.39
N HIS A 200 17.37 -8.48 2.41
CA HIS A 200 18.51 -7.56 2.29
C HIS A 200 18.66 -7.11 0.84
N ARG A 201 18.07 -5.97 0.48
CA ARG A 201 18.01 -5.48 -0.92
C ARG A 201 18.58 -4.07 -1.06
N PRO A 202 19.04 -3.67 -2.25
CA PRO A 202 19.41 -2.28 -2.52
C PRO A 202 18.29 -1.32 -2.09
N GLY A 203 18.63 -0.23 -1.42
CA GLY A 203 17.66 0.73 -0.87
C GLY A 203 17.05 0.35 0.48
N ALA A 204 16.98 -0.94 0.83
CA ALA A 204 16.48 -1.45 2.10
C ALA A 204 17.40 -2.56 2.65
N GLN A 205 18.58 -2.17 3.11
CA GLN A 205 19.59 -3.10 3.63
C GLN A 205 19.43 -3.31 5.14
N TRP A 206 19.63 -4.55 5.59
CA TRP A 206 19.75 -4.87 7.01
C TRP A 206 21.13 -4.51 7.55
N THR A 207 21.17 -3.83 8.68
CA THR A 207 22.40 -3.65 9.49
C THR A 207 22.22 -4.37 10.81
N VAL A 208 23.13 -5.28 11.13
CA VAL A 208 23.15 -5.98 12.42
C VAL A 208 24.00 -5.18 13.40
N ILE A 209 23.45 -4.85 14.57
CA ILE A 209 24.12 -4.10 15.63
C ILE A 209 24.14 -4.97 16.87
N ASP A 210 25.33 -5.20 17.43
CA ASP A 210 25.49 -5.85 18.73
C ASP A 210 24.78 -5.04 19.82
N ALA A 211 23.86 -5.68 20.53
CA ALA A 211 23.03 -5.07 21.55
C ALA A 211 23.48 -5.41 22.99
N ALA A 212 24.60 -6.12 23.16
CA ALA A 212 25.08 -6.55 24.47
C ALA A 212 25.45 -5.38 25.40
N ASP A 213 26.07 -4.32 24.87
CA ASP A 213 26.34 -3.07 25.61
C ASP A 213 25.35 -1.96 25.22
N PRO A 214 24.48 -1.49 26.14
CA PRO A 214 23.46 -0.49 25.82
C PRO A 214 24.02 0.83 25.28
N ARG A 215 25.20 1.27 25.77
CA ARG A 215 25.82 2.54 25.37
C ARG A 215 26.38 2.44 23.95
N ALA A 216 27.14 1.39 23.66
CA ALA A 216 27.66 1.11 22.34
C ALA A 216 26.53 0.93 21.31
N ARG A 217 25.50 0.14 21.66
CA ARG A 217 24.30 -0.07 20.83
C ARG A 217 23.63 1.25 20.46
N ASN A 218 23.37 2.11 21.45
CA ASN A 218 22.69 3.39 21.23
C ASN A 218 23.48 4.32 20.29
N LEU A 219 24.80 4.46 20.51
CA LEU A 219 25.65 5.24 19.61
C LEU A 219 25.74 4.62 18.21
N ALA A 220 25.80 3.30 18.11
CA ALA A 220 25.86 2.61 16.81
C ALA A 220 24.58 2.83 16.00
N VAL A 221 23.40 2.73 16.64
CA VAL A 221 22.11 3.00 16.00
C VAL A 221 22.01 4.45 15.55
N ALA A 222 22.21 5.40 16.47
CA ALA A 222 22.11 6.82 16.18
C ALA A 222 23.11 7.27 15.10
N GLY A 223 24.36 6.78 15.17
CA GLY A 223 25.38 7.04 14.16
C GLY A 223 25.02 6.45 12.79
N LEU A 224 24.40 5.27 12.75
CA LEU A 224 23.91 4.71 11.48
C LEU A 224 22.80 5.57 10.87
N VAL A 225 21.84 6.01 11.70
CA VAL A 225 20.75 6.90 11.26
C VAL A 225 21.32 8.20 10.69
N ALA A 226 22.22 8.86 11.41
CA ALA A 226 22.87 10.10 10.97
C ALA A 226 23.59 9.90 9.63
N ARG A 227 24.46 8.88 9.52
CA ARG A 227 25.20 8.60 8.26
C ARG A 227 24.28 8.33 7.08
N LYS A 228 23.25 7.48 7.25
CA LYS A 228 22.32 7.11 6.17
C LYS A 228 21.44 8.29 5.75
N LEU A 229 20.96 9.08 6.71
CA LEU A 229 20.14 10.27 6.44
C LEU A 229 20.97 11.37 5.77
N SER A 230 22.17 11.65 6.26
CA SER A 230 23.12 12.59 5.64
C SER A 230 23.42 12.23 4.18
N ALA A 231 23.73 10.96 3.90
CA ALA A 231 23.97 10.48 2.54
C ALA A 231 22.71 10.53 1.66
N HIS A 232 21.53 10.33 2.24
CA HIS A 232 20.27 10.43 1.50
C HIS A 232 19.94 11.88 1.12
N LEU A 233 20.03 12.83 2.06
CA LEU A 233 19.80 14.25 1.79
C LEU A 233 20.76 14.79 0.73
N LYS A 234 22.06 14.44 0.82
CA LYS A 234 23.05 14.81 -0.21
C LYS A 234 22.68 14.31 -1.62
N ARG A 235 22.07 13.13 -1.73
CA ARG A 235 21.59 12.60 -3.02
C ARG A 235 20.35 13.33 -3.54
N LEU A 236 19.47 13.78 -2.65
CA LEU A 236 18.28 14.54 -3.04
C LEU A 236 18.62 15.96 -3.50
N GLU A 237 19.69 16.55 -2.95
CA GLU A 237 20.22 17.86 -3.32
C GLU A 237 21.00 17.84 -4.64
N ALA A 238 21.40 16.66 -5.12
CA ALA A 238 22.10 16.53 -6.39
C ALA A 238 21.19 16.97 -7.56
N PRO A 239 21.73 17.63 -8.60
CA PRO A 239 20.95 18.07 -9.74
C PRO A 239 20.20 16.90 -10.38
N ARG A 240 18.87 16.99 -10.44
CA ARG A 240 18.07 16.01 -11.18
C ARG A 240 18.18 16.29 -12.68
N PRO A 241 18.32 15.26 -13.53
CA PRO A 241 18.19 15.44 -14.97
C PRO A 241 16.83 16.08 -15.27
N LYS A 242 16.77 17.00 -16.24
CA LYS A 242 15.51 17.59 -16.68
C LYS A 242 14.55 16.47 -17.09
N ALA A 243 13.30 16.57 -16.64
CA ALA A 243 12.26 15.63 -17.05
C ALA A 243 12.19 15.59 -18.59
N PRO A 244 12.28 14.41 -19.21
CA PRO A 244 12.18 14.30 -20.66
C PRO A 244 10.84 14.86 -21.14
N ARG A 245 10.82 15.46 -22.34
CA ARG A 245 9.57 15.87 -22.99
C ARG A 245 8.64 14.65 -23.12
N ILE A 246 7.36 14.85 -22.83
CA ILE A 246 6.33 13.82 -23.00
C ILE A 246 6.29 13.43 -24.48
N ALA A 247 6.88 12.28 -24.81
CA ALA A 247 6.79 11.73 -26.15
C ALA A 247 5.36 11.24 -26.41
N ALA A 248 4.96 11.20 -27.68
CA ALA A 248 3.71 10.54 -28.06
C ALA A 248 3.69 9.11 -27.48
N PRO A 249 2.62 8.70 -26.78
CA PRO A 249 2.62 7.40 -26.12
C PRO A 249 2.68 6.30 -27.18
N LYS A 250 3.64 5.40 -27.02
CA LYS A 250 3.68 4.12 -27.73
C LYS A 250 3.09 3.05 -26.82
N SER A 251 2.28 2.15 -27.39
CA SER A 251 1.74 1.04 -26.61
C SER A 251 2.87 0.14 -26.12
N LEU A 252 2.80 -0.23 -24.84
CA LEU A 252 3.68 -1.22 -24.22
C LEU A 252 3.22 -2.64 -24.56
N LYS A 253 1.91 -2.84 -24.70
CA LYS A 253 1.29 -4.13 -25.01
C LYS A 253 0.13 -3.93 -25.99
N PRO A 254 0.39 -4.00 -27.31
CA PRO A 254 -0.61 -3.72 -28.35
C PRO A 254 -1.89 -4.57 -28.26
N ALA A 255 -1.79 -5.78 -27.71
CA ALA A 255 -2.94 -6.69 -27.54
C ALA A 255 -4.09 -6.07 -26.71
N GLY A 256 -3.79 -5.23 -25.72
CA GLY A 256 -4.84 -4.58 -24.93
C GLY A 256 -5.58 -3.51 -25.70
N LEU A 257 -4.89 -2.75 -26.55
CA LEU A 257 -5.53 -1.81 -27.48
C LEU A 257 -6.39 -2.54 -28.50
N ALA A 258 -5.89 -3.64 -29.08
CA ALA A 258 -6.66 -4.47 -30.00
C ALA A 258 -7.95 -4.99 -29.33
N ARG A 259 -7.88 -5.49 -28.09
CA ARG A 259 -9.04 -5.91 -27.30
C ARG A 259 -10.05 -4.78 -27.06
N LEU A 260 -9.56 -3.57 -26.77
CA LEU A 260 -10.41 -2.39 -26.57
C LEU A 260 -11.18 -2.06 -27.84
N LEU A 261 -10.49 -1.96 -28.97
CA LEU A 261 -11.07 -1.57 -30.26
C LEU A 261 -11.98 -2.64 -30.86
N ALA A 262 -11.74 -3.92 -30.54
CA ALA A 262 -12.58 -5.03 -31.00
C ALA A 262 -13.92 -5.13 -30.26
N LEU A 263 -14.15 -4.33 -29.21
CA LEU A 263 -15.39 -4.39 -28.43
C LEU A 263 -16.56 -3.81 -29.26
N PRO A 264 -17.59 -4.60 -29.60
CA PRO A 264 -18.75 -4.08 -30.30
C PRO A 264 -19.51 -3.08 -29.40
N LEU A 265 -20.02 -2.00 -29.98
CA LEU A 265 -20.68 -0.90 -29.26
C LEU A 265 -22.12 -0.62 -29.75
N ASP A 266 -22.72 -1.56 -30.47
CA ASP A 266 -24.02 -1.46 -31.13
C ASP A 266 -25.16 -2.12 -30.34
N GLN A 267 -24.91 -2.51 -29.08
CA GLN A 267 -25.90 -3.24 -28.29
C GLN A 267 -27.14 -2.40 -28.04
N LYS A 268 -28.28 -2.91 -28.51
CA LYS A 268 -29.60 -2.34 -28.29
C LYS A 268 -30.25 -3.00 -27.08
N LEU A 269 -30.92 -2.18 -26.27
CA LEU A 269 -31.79 -2.64 -25.20
C LEU A 269 -32.89 -1.61 -25.02
N SER A 270 -34.13 -2.05 -25.26
CA SER A 270 -35.30 -1.19 -25.10
C SER A 270 -35.56 -0.88 -23.62
N SER A 271 -36.44 0.07 -23.33
CA SER A 271 -36.78 0.41 -21.95
C SER A 271 -37.53 -0.73 -21.26
N SER A 272 -38.53 -1.32 -21.93
CA SER A 272 -39.34 -2.41 -21.38
C SER A 272 -38.49 -3.64 -21.07
N GLU A 273 -37.61 -4.05 -21.98
CA GLU A 273 -36.68 -5.17 -21.74
C GLU A 273 -35.69 -4.90 -20.61
N TYR A 274 -35.21 -3.65 -20.49
CA TYR A 274 -34.33 -3.26 -19.40
C TYR A 274 -35.04 -3.39 -18.05
N GLU A 275 -36.24 -2.82 -17.91
CA GLU A 275 -37.02 -2.90 -16.67
C GLU A 275 -37.31 -4.36 -16.29
N ALA A 276 -37.74 -5.18 -17.25
CA ALA A 276 -38.03 -6.60 -17.03
C ALA A 276 -36.81 -7.40 -16.56
N LYS A 277 -35.61 -7.14 -17.12
CA LYS A 277 -34.38 -7.85 -16.74
C LYS A 277 -33.70 -7.25 -15.50
N ARG A 278 -33.92 -5.97 -15.22
CA ARG A 278 -33.24 -5.25 -14.13
C ARG A 278 -33.56 -5.86 -12.78
N GLU A 279 -34.83 -6.08 -12.46
CA GLU A 279 -35.24 -6.57 -11.14
C GLU A 279 -34.63 -7.94 -10.82
N LYS A 280 -34.54 -8.82 -11.83
CA LYS A 280 -33.84 -10.11 -11.70
C LYS A 280 -32.39 -9.94 -11.24
N TRP A 281 -31.63 -9.07 -11.89
CA TRP A 281 -30.20 -8.89 -11.59
C TRP A 281 -29.97 -8.05 -10.33
N LEU A 282 -30.85 -7.10 -10.00
CA LEU A 282 -30.83 -6.43 -8.70
C LEU A 282 -31.03 -7.43 -7.56
N GLY A 283 -32.06 -8.27 -7.64
CA GLY A 283 -32.33 -9.28 -6.61
C GLY A 283 -31.22 -10.32 -6.50
N ARG A 284 -30.60 -10.72 -7.62
CA ARG A 284 -29.46 -11.65 -7.62
C ARG A 284 -28.22 -11.00 -7.02
N LEU A 285 -27.88 -9.77 -7.40
CA LEU A 285 -26.77 -9.03 -6.82
C LEU A 285 -26.96 -8.84 -5.30
N HIS A 286 -28.17 -8.47 -4.86
CA HIS A 286 -28.49 -8.33 -3.44
C HIS A 286 -28.22 -9.62 -2.64
N ARG A 287 -28.64 -10.78 -3.17
CA ARG A 287 -28.35 -12.08 -2.52
C ARG A 287 -26.86 -12.39 -2.52
N ALA A 288 -26.17 -12.15 -3.62
CA ALA A 288 -24.72 -12.39 -3.73
C ALA A 288 -23.94 -11.52 -2.72
N THR A 289 -24.27 -10.24 -2.59
CA THR A 289 -23.60 -9.34 -1.63
C THR A 289 -23.89 -9.75 -0.17
N ARG A 290 -25.11 -10.19 0.15
CA ARG A 290 -25.42 -10.73 1.50
C ARG A 290 -24.68 -12.04 1.78
N ALA A 291 -24.53 -12.92 0.78
CA ALA A 291 -23.74 -14.13 0.93
C ALA A 291 -22.26 -13.81 1.18
N ALA A 292 -21.69 -12.82 0.47
CA ALA A 292 -20.33 -12.35 0.71
C ALA A 292 -20.16 -11.77 2.13
N GLN A 293 -21.11 -10.95 2.59
CA GLN A 293 -21.13 -10.41 3.95
C GLN A 293 -21.17 -11.51 5.01
N ALA A 294 -22.04 -12.50 4.86
CA ALA A 294 -22.13 -13.65 5.76
C ALA A 294 -20.83 -14.47 5.79
N ALA A 295 -20.15 -14.60 4.65
CA ALA A 295 -18.85 -15.23 4.52
C ALA A 295 -17.67 -14.33 4.92
N GLN A 296 -17.92 -13.11 5.41
CA GLN A 296 -16.90 -12.11 5.76
C GLN A 296 -15.96 -11.75 4.58
N ARG A 297 -16.43 -11.94 3.34
CA ARG A 297 -15.72 -11.60 2.11
C ARG A 297 -16.08 -10.17 1.73
N SER A 298 -15.12 -9.25 1.81
CA SER A 298 -15.35 -7.86 1.38
C SER A 298 -15.37 -7.74 -0.14
N ILE A 299 -15.98 -6.68 -0.67
CA ILE A 299 -16.08 -6.47 -2.12
C ILE A 299 -15.53 -5.09 -2.48
N VAL A 300 -14.70 -5.02 -3.53
CA VAL A 300 -14.20 -3.78 -4.11
C VAL A 300 -14.64 -3.68 -5.56
N PHE A 301 -15.46 -2.68 -5.87
CA PHE A 301 -15.82 -2.33 -7.23
C PHE A 301 -14.99 -1.15 -7.73
N VAL A 302 -14.39 -1.27 -8.91
CA VAL A 302 -13.62 -0.21 -9.56
C VAL A 302 -14.32 0.23 -10.84
N PHE A 303 -14.63 1.51 -10.95
CA PHE A 303 -15.24 2.10 -12.15
C PHE A 303 -14.28 3.05 -12.85
N GLU A 304 -13.77 2.61 -13.99
CA GLU A 304 -13.06 3.44 -14.96
C GLU A 304 -13.84 3.51 -16.28
N GLY A 305 -13.46 4.45 -17.14
CA GLY A 305 -14.09 4.63 -18.44
C GLY A 305 -14.02 6.07 -18.90
N TRP A 306 -14.38 6.30 -20.15
CA TRP A 306 -14.37 7.62 -20.75
C TRP A 306 -15.18 8.65 -19.95
N ASP A 307 -14.81 9.92 -20.10
CA ASP A 307 -15.68 11.01 -19.68
C ASP A 307 -17.00 10.91 -20.45
N ALA A 308 -18.08 11.14 -19.72
CA ALA A 308 -19.46 10.86 -20.14
C ALA A 308 -19.84 9.40 -20.47
N ALA A 309 -19.02 8.40 -20.14
CA ALA A 309 -19.39 6.98 -20.33
C ALA A 309 -20.61 6.52 -19.49
N GLY A 310 -20.89 7.19 -18.36
CA GLY A 310 -22.08 6.92 -17.53
C GLY A 310 -21.81 6.26 -16.17
N LYS A 311 -20.56 6.29 -15.68
CA LYS A 311 -20.10 5.71 -14.40
C LYS A 311 -21.05 5.97 -13.23
N GLY A 312 -21.27 7.23 -12.84
CA GLY A 312 -22.16 7.56 -11.71
C GLY A 312 -23.60 7.03 -11.85
N GLY A 313 -24.11 6.92 -13.09
CA GLY A 313 -25.43 6.32 -13.33
C GLY A 313 -25.45 4.80 -13.22
N ALA A 314 -24.32 4.13 -13.47
CA ALA A 314 -24.15 2.70 -13.24
C ALA A 314 -23.93 2.41 -11.75
N ILE A 315 -23.08 3.19 -11.07
CA ILE A 315 -22.84 3.11 -9.63
C ILE A 315 -24.16 3.23 -8.87
N ARG A 316 -24.97 4.25 -9.15
CA ARG A 316 -26.29 4.42 -8.50
C ARG A 316 -27.22 3.21 -8.67
N ARG A 317 -27.10 2.47 -9.78
CA ARG A 317 -27.91 1.25 -10.03
C ARG A 317 -27.32 0.02 -9.36
N LEU A 318 -26.00 -0.07 -9.30
CA LEU A 318 -25.30 -1.13 -8.56
C LEU A 318 -25.60 -1.01 -7.07
N THR A 319 -25.44 0.17 -6.49
CA THR A 319 -25.63 0.38 -5.06
C THR A 319 -27.08 0.29 -4.62
N SER A 320 -28.07 0.45 -5.52
CA SER A 320 -29.47 0.21 -5.16
C SER A 320 -29.81 -1.25 -4.88
N ALA A 321 -28.89 -2.19 -5.15
CA ALA A 321 -29.04 -3.60 -4.76
C ALA A 321 -28.43 -3.92 -3.38
N ILE A 322 -27.73 -2.96 -2.77
CA ILE A 322 -26.92 -3.17 -1.56
C ILE A 322 -27.50 -2.29 -0.45
N ASP A 323 -27.54 -2.79 0.78
CA ASP A 323 -27.96 -1.98 1.92
C ASP A 323 -27.02 -0.77 2.08
N ALA A 324 -27.58 0.41 2.37
CA ALA A 324 -26.82 1.65 2.49
C ALA A 324 -25.80 1.63 3.64
N GLN A 325 -25.97 0.75 4.63
CA GLN A 325 -25.03 0.56 5.73
C GLN A 325 -23.81 -0.29 5.32
N ASP A 326 -23.95 -1.08 4.25
CA ASP A 326 -22.97 -2.08 3.85
C ASP A 326 -22.01 -1.61 2.75
N TYR A 327 -22.22 -0.41 2.18
CA TYR A 327 -21.34 0.14 1.14
C TYR A 327 -20.87 1.56 1.39
N ARG A 328 -19.70 1.87 0.81
CA ARG A 328 -19.20 3.24 0.68
C ARG A 328 -18.79 3.53 -0.75
N VAL A 329 -19.16 4.70 -1.27
CA VAL A 329 -18.68 5.20 -2.56
C VAL A 329 -17.56 6.20 -2.33
N ILE A 330 -16.42 6.00 -2.99
CA ILE A 330 -15.22 6.83 -2.93
C ILE A 330 -15.05 7.51 -4.29
N PRO A 331 -15.44 8.79 -4.44
CA PRO A 331 -15.13 9.56 -5.63
C PRO A 331 -13.65 9.95 -5.61
N VAL A 332 -12.85 9.42 -6.54
CA VAL A 332 -11.42 9.72 -6.60
C VAL A 332 -11.18 10.95 -7.46
N ALA A 333 -10.69 12.00 -6.79
CA ALA A 333 -10.40 13.30 -7.37
C ALA A 333 -8.91 13.66 -7.23
N LYS A 334 -8.58 14.93 -7.53
CA LYS A 334 -7.24 15.50 -7.33
C LYS A 334 -6.75 15.22 -5.90
N PRO A 335 -5.48 14.84 -5.74
CA PRO A 335 -4.91 14.56 -4.42
C PRO A 335 -4.91 15.77 -3.48
N THR A 336 -5.30 15.56 -2.21
CA THR A 336 -5.10 16.52 -1.12
C THR A 336 -3.63 16.61 -0.73
N ASP A 337 -3.25 17.64 0.02
CA ASP A 337 -1.85 17.83 0.43
C ASP A 337 -1.37 16.73 1.39
N GLU A 338 -2.23 16.23 2.28
CA GLU A 338 -1.96 15.04 3.09
C GLU A 338 -1.63 13.85 2.19
N GLU A 339 -2.47 13.57 1.20
CA GLU A 339 -2.28 12.39 0.37
C GLU A 339 -1.06 12.51 -0.56
N LYS A 340 -0.67 13.72 -0.98
CA LYS A 340 0.59 13.97 -1.73
C LYS A 340 1.82 13.77 -0.87
N SER A 341 1.69 13.91 0.45
CA SER A 341 2.80 13.71 1.39
C SER A 341 3.09 12.23 1.68
N HIS A 342 2.21 11.33 1.22
CA HIS A 342 2.39 9.88 1.29
C HIS A 342 2.69 9.27 -0.09
N HIS A 343 3.02 7.99 -0.11
CA HIS A 343 3.06 7.20 -1.33
C HIS A 343 1.68 7.18 -2.02
N TYR A 344 1.65 7.18 -3.35
CA TYR A 344 0.43 7.20 -4.16
C TYR A 344 -0.69 6.26 -3.70
N LEU A 345 -0.37 4.98 -3.49
CA LEU A 345 -1.37 3.99 -3.12
C LEU A 345 -1.98 4.18 -1.72
N TRP A 346 -1.37 5.00 -0.86
CA TRP A 346 -1.84 5.24 0.51
C TRP A 346 -3.29 5.74 0.56
N ARG A 347 -3.65 6.63 -0.39
CA ARG A 347 -5.02 7.19 -0.52
C ARG A 347 -6.09 6.13 -0.81
N PHE A 348 -5.70 4.97 -1.35
CA PHE A 348 -6.63 3.89 -1.64
C PHE A 348 -6.63 2.86 -0.51
N TRP A 349 -5.45 2.56 0.05
CA TRP A 349 -5.34 1.71 1.24
C TRP A 349 -6.22 2.22 2.40
N ARG A 350 -6.30 3.53 2.63
CA ARG A 350 -7.19 4.10 3.67
C ARG A 350 -8.68 3.81 3.49
N HIS A 351 -9.10 3.40 2.29
CA HIS A 351 -10.49 3.14 1.93
C HIS A 351 -10.78 1.66 1.66
N VAL A 352 -9.83 0.76 1.90
CA VAL A 352 -10.08 -0.68 1.82
C VAL A 352 -11.19 -1.07 2.81
N PRO A 353 -12.22 -1.82 2.38
CA PRO A 353 -13.35 -2.18 3.23
C PRO A 353 -12.93 -3.14 4.35
N ARG A 354 -13.64 -3.09 5.47
CA ARG A 354 -13.63 -4.16 6.48
C ARG A 354 -14.26 -5.43 5.90
N ALA A 355 -14.00 -6.56 6.54
CA ALA A 355 -14.57 -7.86 6.18
C ALA A 355 -16.10 -7.77 5.99
N GLY A 356 -16.59 -8.37 4.90
CA GLY A 356 -18.02 -8.36 4.54
C GLY A 356 -18.59 -7.03 4.01
N LEU A 357 -17.85 -5.91 4.05
CA LEU A 357 -18.33 -4.62 3.54
C LEU A 357 -17.93 -4.37 2.08
N VAL A 358 -18.61 -3.42 1.44
CA VAL A 358 -18.43 -3.05 0.03
C VAL A 358 -17.80 -1.66 -0.10
N THR A 359 -16.80 -1.52 -0.95
CA THR A 359 -16.29 -0.20 -1.38
C THR A 359 -16.38 -0.06 -2.90
N VAL A 360 -16.93 1.07 -3.36
CA VAL A 360 -17.05 1.43 -4.77
C VAL A 360 -16.17 2.62 -5.06
N TYR A 361 -15.17 2.45 -5.93
CA TYR A 361 -14.31 3.53 -6.42
C TYR A 361 -14.87 4.10 -7.73
N ASP A 362 -15.28 5.38 -7.75
CA ASP A 362 -15.58 6.14 -8.97
C ASP A 362 -14.32 6.87 -9.40
N ARG A 363 -13.64 6.33 -10.44
CA ARG A 363 -12.19 6.45 -10.67
C ARG A 363 -11.38 5.80 -9.54
N SER A 364 -10.12 5.44 -9.79
CA SER A 364 -9.30 4.72 -8.80
C SER A 364 -7.80 4.95 -8.96
N TRP A 365 -6.98 4.03 -8.41
CA TRP A 365 -5.53 3.97 -8.59
C TRP A 365 -5.09 3.89 -10.05
N TYR A 366 -5.98 3.50 -10.97
CA TYR A 366 -5.68 3.50 -12.40
C TYR A 366 -5.47 4.91 -12.96
N GLY A 367 -5.87 5.97 -12.24
CA GLY A 367 -5.58 7.35 -12.61
C GLY A 367 -4.10 7.62 -12.92
N ARG A 368 -3.16 6.94 -12.24
CA ARG A 368 -1.72 7.06 -12.48
C ARG A 368 -1.29 6.63 -13.89
N VAL A 369 -1.86 5.54 -14.40
CA VAL A 369 -1.51 5.00 -15.73
C VAL A 369 -2.43 5.54 -16.83
N LEU A 370 -3.43 6.33 -16.47
CA LEU A 370 -4.38 7.00 -17.36
C LEU A 370 -4.12 8.52 -17.42
N VAL A 371 -4.84 9.31 -16.61
CA VAL A 371 -4.80 10.78 -16.66
C VAL A 371 -3.44 11.33 -16.24
N GLU A 372 -2.80 10.82 -15.18
CA GLU A 372 -1.50 11.36 -14.74
C GLU A 372 -0.39 11.10 -15.77
N ARG A 373 -0.41 9.94 -16.44
CA ARG A 373 0.49 9.59 -17.54
C ARG A 373 0.39 10.56 -18.72
N LEU A 374 -0.82 11.02 -19.05
CA LEU A 374 -1.08 11.83 -20.26
C LEU A 374 -1.07 13.34 -20.01
N GLU A 375 -1.30 13.76 -18.77
CA GLU A 375 -1.20 15.17 -18.35
C GLU A 375 0.16 15.52 -17.73
N GLY A 376 1.04 14.53 -17.52
CA GLY A 376 2.38 14.75 -16.96
C GLY A 376 2.38 15.05 -15.46
N PHE A 377 1.37 14.57 -14.73
CA PHE A 377 1.30 14.69 -13.27
C PHE A 377 2.18 13.66 -12.54
N CYS A 378 2.75 12.72 -13.27
CA CYS A 378 3.78 11.82 -12.81
C CYS A 378 4.85 11.66 -13.89
N THR A 379 6.04 11.25 -13.48
CA THR A 379 7.17 10.94 -14.34
C THR A 379 7.02 9.57 -15.00
N GLU A 380 7.76 9.34 -16.09
CA GLU A 380 7.73 8.06 -16.79
C GLU A 380 8.09 6.84 -15.92
N PRO A 381 9.14 6.88 -15.09
CA PRO A 381 9.42 5.79 -14.16
C PRO A 381 8.27 5.51 -13.19
N GLU A 382 7.55 6.54 -12.72
CA GLU A 382 6.45 6.40 -11.76
C GLU A 382 5.24 5.66 -12.36
N TRP A 383 4.74 6.06 -13.53
CA TRP A 383 3.60 5.34 -14.11
C TRP A 383 4.00 3.97 -14.66
N ARG A 384 5.24 3.77 -15.11
CA ARG A 384 5.71 2.46 -15.57
C ARG A 384 5.77 1.43 -14.45
N ARG A 385 6.31 1.79 -13.27
CA ARG A 385 6.34 0.88 -12.12
C ARG A 385 4.94 0.64 -11.55
N ALA A 386 4.04 1.61 -11.68
CA ALA A 386 2.71 1.55 -11.09
C ALA A 386 1.86 0.36 -11.55
N PHE A 387 2.04 -0.17 -12.77
CA PHE A 387 1.32 -1.39 -13.18
C PHE A 387 1.60 -2.57 -12.25
N GLY A 388 2.87 -2.79 -11.89
CA GLY A 388 3.26 -3.85 -10.95
C GLY A 388 2.75 -3.58 -9.53
N GLU A 389 2.81 -2.32 -9.09
CA GLU A 389 2.32 -1.89 -7.77
C GLU A 389 0.80 -2.06 -7.62
N MET A 390 0.04 -1.80 -8.68
CA MET A 390 -1.40 -2.02 -8.72
C MET A 390 -1.74 -3.51 -8.65
N ASN A 391 -1.01 -4.34 -9.39
CA ASN A 391 -1.21 -5.79 -9.36
C ASN A 391 -0.89 -6.37 -7.97
N ASP A 392 0.21 -5.93 -7.36
CA ASP A 392 0.59 -6.33 -5.99
C ASP A 392 -0.47 -5.88 -4.96
N PHE A 393 -0.98 -4.65 -5.10
CA PHE A 393 -2.07 -4.15 -4.27
C PHE A 393 -3.33 -5.01 -4.40
N GLU A 394 -3.81 -5.25 -5.62
CA GLU A 394 -5.01 -6.05 -5.88
C GLU A 394 -4.84 -7.50 -5.43
N GLN A 395 -3.64 -8.07 -5.61
CA GLN A 395 -3.31 -9.40 -5.13
C GLN A 395 -3.42 -9.49 -3.60
N GLN A 396 -2.90 -8.51 -2.86
CA GLN A 396 -3.03 -8.46 -1.39
C GLN A 396 -4.50 -8.36 -0.94
N LEU A 397 -5.36 -7.67 -1.70
CA LEU A 397 -6.80 -7.64 -1.43
C LEU A 397 -7.41 -9.05 -1.61
N VAL A 398 -7.14 -9.69 -2.76
CA VAL A 398 -7.71 -11.00 -3.09
C VAL A 398 -7.23 -12.09 -2.13
N GLU A 399 -5.96 -12.07 -1.74
CA GLU A 399 -5.38 -13.03 -0.77
C GLU A 399 -5.99 -12.91 0.62
N HIS A 400 -6.38 -11.70 1.04
CA HIS A 400 -7.16 -11.49 2.26
C HIS A 400 -8.62 -11.94 2.12
N GLY A 401 -9.08 -12.12 0.89
CA GLY A 401 -10.42 -12.58 0.57
C GLY A 401 -11.36 -11.51 0.04
N THR A 402 -10.85 -10.34 -0.35
CA THR A 402 -11.64 -9.33 -1.04
C THR A 402 -11.94 -9.75 -2.47
N ILE A 403 -13.20 -9.64 -2.88
CA ILE A 403 -13.64 -9.85 -4.26
C ILE A 403 -13.44 -8.53 -5.02
N VAL A 404 -12.48 -8.48 -5.96
CA VAL A 404 -12.16 -7.29 -6.75
C VAL A 404 -12.81 -7.37 -8.12
N VAL A 405 -13.70 -6.42 -8.45
CA VAL A 405 -14.42 -6.38 -9.73
C VAL A 405 -14.16 -5.04 -10.41
N LYS A 406 -13.52 -5.08 -11.58
CA LYS A 406 -13.07 -3.87 -12.29
C LYS A 406 -13.83 -3.67 -13.59
N PHE A 407 -14.39 -2.48 -13.79
CA PHE A 407 -15.18 -2.12 -14.95
C PHE A 407 -14.51 -1.02 -15.77
N TRP A 408 -14.30 -1.27 -17.06
CA TRP A 408 -13.99 -0.24 -18.04
C TRP A 408 -15.24 0.06 -18.88
N MET A 409 -15.82 1.24 -18.73
CA MET A 409 -16.98 1.67 -19.52
C MET A 409 -16.53 2.32 -20.83
N HIS A 410 -16.68 1.60 -21.94
CA HIS A 410 -16.22 2.01 -23.26
C HIS A 410 -17.35 2.63 -24.10
N VAL A 411 -17.11 3.79 -24.69
CA VAL A 411 -18.02 4.48 -25.62
C VAL A 411 -17.25 4.87 -26.86
N SER A 412 -17.95 5.03 -27.99
CA SER A 412 -17.33 5.56 -29.21
C SER A 412 -17.08 7.07 -29.08
N ALA A 413 -16.14 7.57 -29.87
CA ALA A 413 -15.85 9.01 -29.94
C ALA A 413 -17.11 9.81 -30.30
N ASP A 414 -17.97 9.31 -31.18
CA ASP A 414 -19.20 9.98 -31.59
C ASP A 414 -20.25 10.03 -30.49
N GLU A 415 -20.45 8.92 -29.77
CA GLU A 415 -21.39 8.88 -28.65
C GLU A 415 -20.92 9.77 -27.50
N GLN A 416 -19.61 9.84 -27.24
CA GLN A 416 -19.07 10.81 -26.27
C GLN A 416 -19.41 12.26 -26.70
N LEU A 417 -19.18 12.62 -27.97
CA LEU A 417 -19.47 13.96 -28.48
C LEU A 417 -20.94 14.32 -28.35
N LYS A 418 -21.82 13.38 -28.73
CA LYS A 418 -23.26 13.54 -28.56
C LYS A 418 -23.62 13.82 -27.10
N ARG A 419 -23.06 13.07 -26.15
CA ARG A 419 -23.30 13.27 -24.72
C ARG A 419 -22.73 14.58 -24.17
N PHE A 420 -21.63 15.07 -24.73
CA PHE A 420 -21.06 16.37 -24.35
C PHE A 420 -22.03 17.48 -24.75
N ARG A 421 -22.49 17.50 -26.00
CA ARG A 421 -23.51 18.46 -26.49
C ARG A 421 -24.81 18.38 -25.69
N GLU A 422 -25.32 17.18 -25.42
CA GLU A 422 -26.51 16.99 -24.57
C GLU A 422 -26.36 17.60 -23.16
N ARG A 423 -25.15 17.56 -22.57
CA ARG A 423 -24.88 18.12 -21.24
C ARG A 423 -24.84 19.64 -21.27
N GLU A 424 -24.31 20.25 -22.34
CA GLU A 424 -24.28 21.71 -22.52
C GLU A 424 -25.70 22.29 -22.61
N HIS A 425 -26.63 21.57 -23.25
CA HIS A 425 -28.02 22.01 -23.43
C HIS A 425 -28.96 21.65 -22.27
N THR A 426 -28.54 20.80 -21.32
CA THR A 426 -29.38 20.41 -20.18
C THR A 426 -28.98 21.21 -18.92
N ALA A 427 -29.82 22.15 -18.48
CA ALA A 427 -29.51 23.06 -17.35
C ALA A 427 -28.91 22.37 -16.11
N TYR A 428 -29.51 21.26 -15.65
CA TYR A 428 -29.03 20.54 -14.46
C TYR A 428 -27.81 19.61 -14.72
N LYS A 429 -27.27 19.54 -15.95
CA LYS A 429 -26.07 18.75 -16.30
C LYS A 429 -24.90 19.60 -16.77
N GLN A 430 -25.06 20.90 -16.93
CA GLN A 430 -24.00 21.81 -17.39
C GLN A 430 -22.77 21.77 -16.47
N HIS A 431 -22.97 21.61 -15.15
CA HIS A 431 -21.87 21.44 -14.19
C HIS A 431 -21.02 20.16 -14.41
N LYS A 432 -21.42 19.25 -15.32
CA LYS A 432 -20.74 17.99 -15.64
C LYS A 432 -19.88 18.05 -16.90
N ILE A 433 -19.68 19.23 -17.48
CA ILE A 433 -18.76 19.45 -18.60
C ILE A 433 -17.92 20.69 -18.35
N ASN A 434 -16.60 20.58 -18.56
CA ASN A 434 -15.67 21.69 -18.42
C ASN A 434 -14.64 21.71 -19.58
N ALA A 435 -13.76 22.72 -19.59
CA ALA A 435 -12.73 22.86 -20.61
C ALA A 435 -11.70 21.70 -20.62
N GLU A 436 -11.54 21.01 -19.50
CA GLU A 436 -10.66 19.84 -19.36
C GLU A 436 -11.22 18.64 -20.13
N ASP A 437 -12.53 18.39 -20.06
CA ASP A 437 -13.20 17.32 -20.81
C ASP A 437 -12.95 17.45 -22.33
N TRP A 438 -13.03 18.68 -22.85
CA TRP A 438 -12.73 18.97 -24.26
C TRP A 438 -11.24 18.80 -24.61
N ARG A 439 -10.32 19.15 -23.69
CA ARG A 439 -8.88 18.88 -23.86
C ARG A 439 -8.59 17.37 -23.91
N ASN A 440 -9.17 16.61 -22.99
CA ASN A 440 -9.01 15.16 -22.89
C ASN A 440 -9.51 14.47 -24.17
N ARG A 441 -10.65 14.92 -24.69
CA ARG A 441 -11.19 14.43 -25.97
C ARG A 441 -10.22 14.61 -27.13
N ARG A 442 -9.51 15.74 -27.22
CA ARG A 442 -8.49 15.96 -28.28
C ARG A 442 -7.32 14.98 -28.19
N LYS A 443 -7.11 14.34 -27.04
CA LYS A 443 -6.09 13.30 -26.81
C LYS A 443 -6.67 11.87 -26.94
N TRP A 444 -7.76 11.66 -27.68
CA TRP A 444 -8.45 10.36 -27.79
C TRP A 444 -7.50 9.18 -28.03
N HIS A 445 -6.69 9.24 -29.08
CA HIS A 445 -5.78 8.14 -29.45
C HIS A 445 -4.70 7.86 -28.37
N PRO A 446 -4.01 8.88 -27.81
CA PRO A 446 -3.19 8.71 -26.61
C PRO A 446 -3.89 8.00 -25.44
N TYR A 447 -5.15 8.33 -25.18
CA TYR A 447 -5.95 7.67 -24.14
C TYR A 447 -6.26 6.21 -24.49
N GLU A 448 -6.61 5.89 -25.75
CA GLU A 448 -6.83 4.50 -26.17
C GLU A 448 -5.59 3.64 -25.93
N ILE A 449 -4.40 4.17 -26.23
CA ILE A 449 -3.13 3.47 -25.96
C ILE A 449 -2.94 3.25 -24.45
N ALA A 450 -3.18 4.28 -23.63
CA ALA A 450 -3.03 4.16 -22.18
C ALA A 450 -4.02 3.15 -21.57
N VAL A 451 -5.27 3.15 -22.04
CA VAL A 451 -6.30 2.17 -21.66
C VAL A 451 -5.90 0.77 -22.11
N GLY A 452 -5.41 0.62 -23.34
CA GLY A 452 -4.92 -0.65 -23.86
C GLY A 452 -3.78 -1.22 -23.01
N ASP A 453 -2.79 -0.40 -22.66
CA ASP A 453 -1.69 -0.81 -21.78
C ASP A 453 -2.20 -1.20 -20.38
N MET A 454 -3.12 -0.41 -19.80
CA MET A 454 -3.78 -0.73 -18.53
C MET A 454 -4.45 -2.09 -18.58
N LEU A 455 -5.30 -2.33 -19.58
CA LEU A 455 -6.01 -3.61 -19.76
C LEU A 455 -5.01 -4.76 -19.92
N ALA A 456 -3.95 -4.61 -20.72
CA ALA A 456 -3.02 -5.71 -20.95
C ALA A 456 -2.09 -6.01 -19.76
N LEU A 457 -1.73 -5.00 -18.97
CA LEU A 457 -0.74 -5.14 -17.89
C LEU A 457 -1.37 -5.39 -16.51
N THR A 458 -2.69 -5.21 -16.36
CA THR A 458 -3.39 -5.34 -15.07
C THR A 458 -4.65 -6.20 -15.13
N ASP A 459 -4.93 -6.85 -16.26
CA ASP A 459 -5.95 -7.91 -16.34
C ASP A 459 -5.36 -9.22 -15.83
N THR A 460 -5.49 -9.45 -14.53
CA THR A 460 -4.99 -10.66 -13.87
C THR A 460 -6.12 -11.67 -13.66
N PRO A 461 -5.84 -12.98 -13.56
CA PRO A 461 -6.89 -13.99 -13.30
C PRO A 461 -7.65 -13.74 -11.99
N SER A 462 -6.98 -13.20 -10.97
CA SER A 462 -7.55 -12.89 -9.66
C SER A 462 -8.32 -11.56 -9.61
N ALA A 463 -8.03 -10.62 -10.51
CA ALA A 463 -8.71 -9.34 -10.61
C ALA A 463 -8.84 -8.95 -12.09
N PRO A 464 -9.80 -9.54 -12.82
CA PRO A 464 -9.96 -9.27 -14.24
C PRO A 464 -10.64 -7.93 -14.52
N TRP A 465 -10.39 -7.39 -15.69
CA TRP A 465 -11.07 -6.24 -16.27
C TRP A 465 -12.28 -6.69 -17.09
N HIS A 466 -13.44 -6.09 -16.76
CA HIS A 466 -14.67 -6.24 -17.52
C HIS A 466 -14.90 -5.01 -18.40
N LEU A 467 -14.76 -5.19 -19.72
CA LEU A 467 -15.09 -4.15 -20.70
C LEU A 467 -16.61 -4.11 -20.90
N ILE A 468 -17.19 -2.93 -20.69
CA ILE A 468 -18.63 -2.69 -20.78
C ILE A 468 -18.92 -1.78 -21.97
N PRO A 469 -19.57 -2.28 -23.04
CA PRO A 469 -20.14 -1.46 -24.10
C PRO A 469 -21.16 -0.47 -23.52
N ALA A 470 -20.76 0.79 -23.47
CA ALA A 470 -21.47 1.83 -22.75
C ALA A 470 -22.21 2.82 -23.66
N ASN A 471 -22.24 2.59 -24.97
CA ASN A 471 -23.00 3.42 -25.92
C ASN A 471 -24.50 3.43 -25.55
N ASN A 472 -25.08 2.27 -25.24
CA ASN A 472 -26.40 2.19 -24.65
C ASN A 472 -26.33 2.12 -23.11
N LYS A 473 -26.76 3.18 -22.43
CA LYS A 473 -26.73 3.27 -20.95
C LYS A 473 -27.54 2.16 -20.26
N ARG A 474 -28.66 1.72 -20.83
CA ARG A 474 -29.49 0.65 -20.25
C ARG A 474 -28.76 -0.68 -20.32
N HIS A 475 -28.19 -1.00 -21.48
CA HIS A 475 -27.36 -2.19 -21.67
C HIS A 475 -26.19 -2.22 -20.69
N ALA A 476 -25.41 -1.12 -20.63
CA ALA A 476 -24.26 -1.00 -19.75
C ALA A 476 -24.58 -1.26 -18.27
N ARG A 477 -25.66 -0.64 -17.77
CA ARG A 477 -26.13 -0.82 -16.39
C ARG A 477 -26.53 -2.27 -16.11
N LEU A 478 -27.26 -2.89 -17.03
CA LEU A 478 -27.69 -4.28 -16.88
C LEU A 478 -26.50 -5.24 -16.89
N GLN A 479 -25.53 -5.01 -17.78
CA GLN A 479 -24.32 -5.81 -17.85
C GLN A 479 -23.48 -5.68 -16.58
N ILE A 480 -23.34 -4.47 -16.04
CA ILE A 480 -22.63 -4.23 -14.76
C ILE A 480 -23.29 -5.00 -13.62
N LEU A 481 -24.63 -4.94 -13.48
CA LEU A 481 -25.35 -5.71 -12.46
C LEU A 481 -25.13 -7.22 -12.63
N LYS A 482 -25.23 -7.71 -13.87
CA LYS A 482 -25.02 -9.12 -14.20
C LYS A 482 -23.60 -9.57 -13.88
N THR A 483 -22.60 -8.81 -14.30
CA THR A 483 -21.19 -9.12 -14.06
C THR A 483 -20.87 -9.06 -12.58
N ALA A 484 -21.29 -8.01 -11.87
CA ALA A 484 -21.09 -7.90 -10.42
C ALA A 484 -21.67 -9.11 -9.67
N ALA A 485 -22.91 -9.50 -9.95
CA ALA A 485 -23.55 -10.65 -9.31
C ALA A 485 -22.76 -11.95 -9.58
N LYS A 486 -22.44 -12.21 -10.85
CA LYS A 486 -21.69 -13.41 -11.25
C LYS A 486 -20.29 -13.46 -10.65
N SER A 487 -19.54 -12.37 -10.69
CA SER A 487 -18.19 -12.34 -10.12
C SER A 487 -18.19 -12.63 -8.62
N ILE A 488 -19.22 -12.20 -7.89
CA ILE A 488 -19.37 -12.52 -6.47
C ILE A 488 -19.75 -14.00 -6.28
N GLU A 489 -20.72 -14.50 -7.04
CA GLU A 489 -21.16 -15.90 -6.97
C GLU A 489 -20.02 -16.87 -7.31
N ASP A 490 -19.30 -16.61 -8.41
CA ASP A 490 -18.15 -17.41 -8.84
C ASP A 490 -17.05 -17.42 -7.76
N ALA A 491 -16.78 -16.28 -7.12
CA ALA A 491 -15.79 -16.18 -6.05
C ALA A 491 -16.22 -16.89 -4.74
N LEU A 492 -17.51 -17.13 -4.56
CA LEU A 492 -18.08 -17.86 -3.41
C LEU A 492 -18.40 -19.33 -3.74
N GLY A 493 -18.35 -19.73 -5.01
CA GLY A 493 -18.73 -21.07 -5.47
C GLY A 493 -20.24 -21.33 -5.45
N LEU A 494 -21.07 -20.31 -5.79
CA LEU A 494 -22.55 -20.34 -5.73
C LEU A 494 -23.24 -20.56 -7.08
#